data_AF-A0A0U0W3A3-F1
#
_entry.id   AF-A0A0U0W3A3-F1
#
_cell.length_a   1.000
_cell.length_b   1.000
_cell.length_c   1.000
_cell.angle_alpha   90.00
_cell.angle_beta   90.00
_cell.angle_gamma   90.00
#
_symmetry.space_group_name_H-M   'P 1'
#
loop_
_entity.id
_entity.type
_entity.pdbx_description
1 polymer ?
#
loop_
_entity_poly.entity_id
_entity_poly.type
_entity_poly.pdbx_seq_one_letter_code
_entity_poly.pdbx_strand_id
1 'polypeptide(L)'
;MVQHNTAPSLTLTLPRPTEVAGLRVLAGRSPLPARPTMVAVNLGDGPQVRELGGDQPQTLSLRPRVTDTVTISLLDWQDIIDRNALGFDQLKPPGLAEVAVLGSDGNAIAPADGPRNRARRVSVGCDDGPVIAIAGRFVHTRIDTTVGALLDGDPVPALPCEGGPIALPPGHQELLISPGAQFVVDGAELTASADSPSAATVPAPVLAWGEGRRQVRAPASARPRLLVIPESINPGWVARTGTGARLTPVAVNGWQQGWVVPAGDAGTITLTFASNGLYRAGLAVGLALLPLLAALAFWRTRRRGDDEEPPARPRVSGIWAAIAVLGAGGVVAGAAGVVVTGAALGLRYALRGRYRTTVALSAGGLILAGAVLSRHPWRSVDGYAGHWAIVQLLALISLAALAASVVTVARRRD
;
A
#
# COMPACT_ATOMS: atom_id res chain seq x y z
N MET A 1 -8.59 -4.85 31.56
CA MET A 1 -10.00 -4.50 31.75
C MET A 1 -10.77 -5.81 31.69
N VAL A 2 -11.23 -6.32 32.84
CA VAL A 2 -11.87 -7.63 32.96
C VAL A 2 -13.24 -7.55 32.31
N GLN A 3 -13.41 -8.22 31.17
CA GLN A 3 -14.66 -8.23 30.40
C GLN A 3 -15.73 -8.97 31.21
N HIS A 4 -16.91 -8.36 31.38
CA HIS A 4 -17.99 -8.90 32.22
C HIS A 4 -18.51 -10.26 31.73
N ASN A 5 -18.00 -11.31 32.38
CA ASN A 5 -18.56 -12.58 32.88
C ASN A 5 -19.97 -13.08 32.48
N THR A 6 -20.43 -12.85 31.24
CA THR A 6 -21.54 -13.63 30.69
C THR A 6 -20.98 -14.65 29.71
N ALA A 7 -21.08 -15.92 30.05
CA ALA A 7 -20.72 -17.03 29.17
C ALA A 7 -21.45 -16.89 27.82
N PRO A 8 -20.73 -16.93 26.68
CA PRO A 8 -21.39 -16.90 25.38
C PRO A 8 -22.26 -18.15 25.20
N SER A 9 -23.47 -17.96 24.66
CA SER A 9 -24.47 -19.02 24.50
C SER A 9 -24.89 -19.21 23.05
N LEU A 10 -25.03 -20.47 22.64
CA LEU A 10 -25.59 -20.91 21.36
C LEU A 10 -26.95 -21.56 21.60
N THR A 11 -27.98 -21.13 20.89
CA THR A 11 -29.32 -21.77 20.93
C THR A 11 -29.56 -22.53 19.65
N LEU A 12 -29.86 -23.82 19.77
CA LEU A 12 -30.22 -24.69 18.67
C LEU A 12 -31.73 -24.92 18.70
N THR A 13 -32.41 -24.64 17.59
CA THR A 13 -33.84 -24.92 17.39
C THR A 13 -34.00 -26.12 16.47
N LEU A 14 -34.69 -27.14 16.95
CA LEU A 14 -35.02 -28.35 16.22
C LEU A 14 -36.33 -28.16 15.43
N PRO A 15 -36.51 -28.86 14.31
CA PRO A 15 -37.73 -28.72 13.49
C PRO A 15 -39.04 -29.09 14.21
N ARG A 16 -38.96 -29.93 15.24
CA ARG A 16 -40.08 -30.37 16.06
C ARG A 16 -39.60 -30.85 17.44
N PRO A 17 -40.45 -30.83 18.48
CA PRO A 17 -40.12 -31.42 19.77
C PRO A 17 -39.76 -32.90 19.63
N THR A 18 -38.55 -33.27 20.05
CA THR A 18 -38.01 -34.64 19.96
C THR A 18 -37.26 -34.96 21.25
N GLU A 19 -37.17 -36.23 21.62
CA GLU A 19 -36.34 -36.64 22.75
C GLU A 19 -34.86 -36.41 22.44
N VAL A 20 -34.24 -35.50 23.19
CA VAL A 20 -32.80 -35.21 23.12
C VAL A 20 -32.11 -35.91 24.27
N ALA A 21 -31.17 -36.80 23.97
CA ALA A 21 -30.41 -37.58 24.96
C ALA A 21 -28.91 -37.23 25.00
N GLY A 22 -28.41 -36.47 24.02
CA GLY A 22 -27.01 -36.08 23.99
C GLY A 22 -26.68 -34.99 22.99
N LEU A 23 -25.42 -34.58 22.97
CA LEU A 23 -24.83 -33.70 21.97
C LEU A 23 -23.53 -34.30 21.46
N ARG A 24 -23.21 -34.07 20.19
CA ARG A 24 -21.86 -34.25 19.66
C ARG A 24 -21.30 -32.89 19.30
N VAL A 25 -20.16 -32.52 19.88
CA VAL A 25 -19.50 -31.22 19.67
C VAL A 25 -18.12 -31.41 19.08
N LEU A 26 -17.70 -30.45 18.25
CA LEU A 26 -16.37 -30.41 17.66
C LEU A 26 -15.79 -29.00 17.83
N ALA A 27 -14.60 -28.91 18.44
CA ALA A 27 -13.84 -27.66 18.51
C ALA A 27 -13.16 -27.34 17.16
N GLY A 28 -12.72 -26.09 16.99
CA GLY A 28 -11.96 -25.67 15.80
C GLY A 28 -10.70 -26.52 15.56
N ARG A 29 -10.37 -26.78 14.29
CA ARG A 29 -9.11 -27.46 13.94
C ARG A 29 -7.89 -26.55 14.06
N SER A 30 -8.10 -25.24 13.94
CA SER A 30 -7.09 -24.20 14.16
C SER A 30 -6.99 -23.83 15.64
N PRO A 31 -5.87 -23.24 16.13
CA PRO A 31 -5.79 -22.68 17.47
C PRO A 31 -6.87 -21.64 17.77
N LEU A 32 -7.38 -20.95 16.74
CA LEU A 32 -8.49 -20.00 16.87
C LEU A 32 -9.74 -20.49 16.11
N PRO A 33 -10.95 -20.29 16.66
CA PRO A 33 -11.27 -19.68 17.96
C PRO A 33 -10.81 -20.51 19.17
N ALA A 34 -10.79 -19.90 20.38
CA ALA A 34 -10.32 -20.57 21.59
C ALA A 34 -11.15 -21.82 21.92
N ARG A 35 -10.50 -22.84 22.48
CA ARG A 35 -11.11 -24.15 22.71
C ARG A 35 -11.90 -24.16 24.03
N PRO A 36 -13.22 -24.42 24.01
CA PRO A 36 -13.99 -24.59 25.24
C PRO A 36 -13.56 -25.83 26.02
N THR A 37 -13.43 -25.71 27.34
CA THR A 37 -13.10 -26.78 28.29
C THR A 37 -14.32 -27.20 29.12
N MET A 38 -15.34 -26.34 29.20
CA MET A 38 -16.56 -26.62 29.95
C MET A 38 -17.78 -26.00 29.29
N VAL A 39 -18.87 -26.76 29.23
CA VAL A 39 -20.16 -26.30 28.68
C VAL A 39 -21.31 -26.63 29.63
N ALA A 40 -22.32 -25.76 29.66
CA ALA A 40 -23.62 -26.05 30.25
C ALA A 40 -24.66 -26.23 29.14
N VAL A 41 -25.34 -27.37 29.15
CA VAL A 41 -26.41 -27.67 28.19
C VAL A 41 -27.75 -27.63 28.91
N ASN A 42 -28.67 -26.80 28.45
CA ASN A 42 -30.02 -26.67 29.00
C ASN A 42 -31.05 -27.14 27.97
N LEU A 43 -31.82 -28.17 28.33
CA LEU A 43 -32.92 -28.71 27.54
C LEU A 43 -34.29 -28.15 27.96
N GLY A 44 -34.32 -27.21 28.91
CA GLY A 44 -35.52 -26.61 29.50
C GLY A 44 -35.87 -27.10 30.91
N ASP A 45 -35.08 -28.02 31.48
CA ASP A 45 -35.19 -28.56 32.84
C ASP A 45 -34.01 -28.15 33.76
N GLY A 46 -33.14 -27.26 33.28
CA GLY A 46 -31.97 -26.75 33.99
C GLY A 46 -30.64 -27.10 33.32
N PRO A 47 -29.56 -26.40 33.65
CA PRO A 47 -28.26 -26.60 33.03
C PRO A 47 -27.61 -27.91 33.47
N GLN A 48 -27.15 -28.71 32.50
CA GLN A 48 -26.34 -29.90 32.69
C GLN A 48 -24.89 -29.58 32.29
N VAL A 49 -23.99 -29.51 33.27
CA VAL A 49 -22.58 -29.16 33.05
C VAL A 49 -21.79 -30.37 32.56
N ARG A 50 -20.96 -30.19 31.54
CA ARG A 50 -20.06 -31.21 30.98
C ARG A 50 -18.69 -30.60 30.69
N GLU A 51 -17.65 -31.37 30.97
CA GLU A 51 -16.28 -31.05 30.56
C GLU A 51 -16.04 -31.46 29.11
N LEU A 52 -15.16 -30.72 28.43
CA LEU A 52 -14.70 -30.98 27.08
C LEU A 52 -13.17 -31.12 27.08
N GLY A 53 -12.63 -32.06 26.33
CA GLY A 53 -11.20 -32.35 26.37
C GLY A 53 -10.57 -32.85 25.08
N GLY A 54 -9.81 -32.01 24.39
CA GLY A 54 -9.03 -32.40 23.20
C GLY A 54 -9.68 -32.01 21.87
N ASP A 55 -9.06 -32.44 20.77
CA ASP A 55 -9.31 -31.89 19.43
C ASP A 55 -10.21 -32.77 18.54
N GLN A 56 -10.70 -33.88 19.08
CA GLN A 56 -11.56 -34.83 18.39
C GLN A 56 -13.04 -34.56 18.68
N PRO A 57 -13.97 -34.97 17.79
CA PRO A 57 -15.40 -34.89 18.07
C PRO A 57 -15.75 -35.62 19.38
N GLN A 58 -16.52 -34.95 20.26
CA GLN A 58 -16.89 -35.49 21.57
C GLN A 58 -18.38 -35.65 21.70
N THR A 59 -18.81 -36.80 22.21
CA THR A 59 -20.21 -37.08 22.50
C THR A 59 -20.49 -36.90 23.99
N LEU A 60 -21.38 -35.96 24.30
CA LEU A 60 -21.86 -35.64 25.64
C LEU A 60 -23.20 -36.34 25.90
N SER A 61 -23.25 -37.20 26.91
CA SER A 61 -24.51 -37.81 27.37
C SER A 61 -25.25 -36.85 28.30
N LEU A 62 -26.55 -36.67 28.07
CA LEU A 62 -27.45 -35.81 28.83
C LEU A 62 -28.57 -36.64 29.45
N ARG A 63 -29.24 -36.09 30.47
CA ARG A 63 -30.53 -36.63 30.91
C ARG A 63 -31.55 -36.38 29.79
N PRO A 64 -32.18 -37.44 29.24
CA PRO A 64 -33.07 -37.29 28.10
C PRO A 64 -34.28 -36.41 28.39
N ARG A 65 -34.65 -35.56 27.42
CA ARG A 65 -35.85 -34.72 27.52
C ARG A 65 -36.45 -34.44 26.15
N VAL A 66 -37.78 -34.45 26.06
CA VAL A 66 -38.49 -33.95 24.87
C VAL A 66 -38.44 -32.44 24.86
N THR A 67 -37.75 -31.87 23.87
CA THR A 67 -37.63 -30.43 23.66
C THR A 67 -37.43 -30.15 22.17
N ASP A 68 -37.71 -28.93 21.73
CA ASP A 68 -37.32 -28.40 20.42
C ASP A 68 -36.17 -27.39 20.53
N THR A 69 -35.76 -27.02 21.73
CA THR A 69 -34.77 -25.97 21.96
C THR A 69 -33.67 -26.49 22.89
N VAL A 70 -32.42 -26.36 22.45
CA VAL A 70 -31.23 -26.74 23.21
C VAL A 70 -30.33 -25.52 23.32
N THR A 71 -30.07 -25.07 24.56
CA THR A 71 -29.16 -23.94 24.80
C THR A 71 -27.83 -24.47 25.32
N ILE A 72 -26.73 -24.01 24.73
CA ILE A 72 -25.36 -24.41 25.08
C ILE A 72 -24.61 -23.14 25.50
N SER A 73 -24.16 -23.08 26.74
CA SER A 73 -23.33 -21.97 27.25
C SER A 73 -21.89 -22.45 27.44
N LEU A 74 -20.93 -21.72 26.90
CA LEU A 74 -19.50 -22.03 27.04
C LEU A 74 -19.01 -21.41 28.36
N LEU A 75 -18.77 -22.23 29.38
CA LEU A 75 -18.49 -21.77 30.75
C LEU A 75 -17.01 -21.49 30.98
N ASP A 76 -16.13 -22.25 30.33
CA ASP A 76 -14.68 -22.15 30.47
C ASP A 76 -13.98 -22.53 29.16
N TRP A 77 -12.79 -21.99 28.93
CA TRP A 77 -11.99 -22.22 27.72
C TRP A 77 -10.52 -21.90 27.94
N GLN A 78 -9.67 -22.37 27.03
CA GLN A 78 -8.24 -22.06 27.06
C GLN A 78 -7.97 -20.60 26.67
N ASP A 79 -7.23 -19.88 27.50
CA ASP A 79 -6.82 -18.51 27.19
C ASP A 79 -5.74 -18.49 26.09
N ILE A 80 -6.07 -17.85 24.97
CA ILE A 80 -5.16 -17.63 23.86
C ILE A 80 -4.89 -16.13 23.72
N ILE A 81 -3.64 -15.75 23.95
CA ILE A 81 -3.16 -14.39 23.75
C ILE A 81 -2.71 -14.22 22.30
N ASP A 82 -3.43 -13.37 21.58
CA ASP A 82 -3.09 -12.96 20.22
C ASP A 82 -2.49 -11.56 20.25
N ARG A 83 -1.32 -11.38 19.64
CA ARG A 83 -0.75 -10.06 19.43
C ARG A 83 -1.24 -9.53 18.09
N ASN A 84 -2.12 -8.54 18.13
CA ASN A 84 -2.69 -7.99 16.91
C ASN A 84 -1.65 -7.20 16.09
N ALA A 85 -2.01 -6.82 14.87
CA ALA A 85 -1.13 -6.06 13.96
C ALA A 85 -0.67 -4.69 14.52
N LEU A 86 -1.32 -4.19 15.56
CA LEU A 86 -0.97 -2.95 16.26
C LEU A 86 -0.06 -3.18 17.48
N GLY A 87 0.29 -4.43 17.78
CA GLY A 87 1.16 -4.82 18.89
C GLY A 87 0.45 -4.96 20.24
N PHE A 88 -0.88 -4.88 20.29
CA PHE A 88 -1.63 -5.11 21.53
C PHE A 88 -1.92 -6.60 21.73
N ASP A 89 -1.75 -7.06 22.96
CA ASP A 89 -2.12 -8.41 23.38
C ASP A 89 -3.64 -8.47 23.66
N GLN A 90 -4.34 -9.39 23.01
CA GLN A 90 -5.79 -9.59 23.10
C GLN A 90 -6.12 -11.06 23.35
N LEU A 91 -6.96 -11.33 24.35
CA LEU A 91 -7.54 -12.67 24.56
C LEU A 91 -8.58 -12.99 23.48
N LYS A 92 -8.58 -14.23 22.98
CA LYS A 92 -9.52 -14.65 21.95
C LYS A 92 -10.73 -15.37 22.51
N PRO A 93 -11.93 -15.10 21.95
CA PRO A 93 -13.16 -15.73 22.42
C PRO A 93 -13.21 -17.22 22.04
N PRO A 94 -14.00 -18.01 22.79
CA PRO A 94 -14.20 -19.42 22.49
C PRO A 94 -15.08 -19.65 21.27
N GLY A 95 -14.99 -20.84 20.66
CA GLY A 95 -15.88 -21.23 19.58
C GLY A 95 -15.93 -22.73 19.32
N LEU A 96 -17.04 -23.17 18.71
CA LEU A 96 -17.27 -24.53 18.27
C LEU A 96 -17.33 -24.56 16.74
N ALA A 97 -16.75 -25.59 16.13
CA ALA A 97 -16.82 -25.82 14.68
C ALA A 97 -18.12 -26.50 14.27
N GLU A 98 -18.56 -27.51 15.02
CA GLU A 98 -19.80 -28.24 14.75
C GLU A 98 -20.50 -28.63 16.05
N VAL A 99 -21.83 -28.66 16.01
CA VAL A 99 -22.69 -29.22 17.05
C VAL A 99 -23.80 -30.04 16.39
N ALA A 100 -23.98 -31.27 16.84
CA ALA A 100 -25.10 -32.12 16.44
C ALA A 100 -25.87 -32.56 17.69
N VAL A 101 -27.20 -32.42 17.66
CA VAL A 101 -28.09 -32.90 18.73
C VAL A 101 -28.36 -34.38 18.51
N LEU A 102 -28.27 -35.20 19.55
CA LEU A 102 -28.42 -36.66 19.47
C LEU A 102 -29.71 -37.14 20.15
N GLY A 103 -30.39 -38.09 19.51
CA GLY A 103 -31.52 -38.82 20.06
C GLY A 103 -31.09 -39.93 21.02
N SER A 104 -32.05 -40.61 21.64
CA SER A 104 -31.84 -41.77 22.52
C SER A 104 -31.24 -42.98 21.80
N ASP A 105 -31.35 -43.03 20.47
CA ASP A 105 -30.72 -44.00 19.58
C ASP A 105 -29.25 -43.68 19.25
N GLY A 106 -28.74 -42.53 19.72
CA GLY A 106 -27.38 -42.06 19.44
C GLY A 106 -27.19 -41.42 18.05
N ASN A 107 -28.24 -41.34 17.24
CA ASN A 107 -28.18 -40.70 15.92
C ASN A 107 -28.41 -39.19 16.01
N ALA A 108 -27.87 -38.46 15.04
CA ALA A 108 -28.09 -37.02 14.95
C ALA A 108 -29.55 -36.71 14.56
N ILE A 109 -30.18 -35.79 15.27
CA ILE A 109 -31.53 -35.30 15.00
C ILE A 109 -31.46 -34.23 13.92
N ALA A 110 -32.05 -34.51 12.75
CA ALA A 110 -32.13 -33.60 11.61
C ALA A 110 -30.78 -32.90 11.27
N PRO A 111 -29.68 -33.66 11.05
CA PRO A 111 -28.37 -33.07 10.81
C PRO A 111 -28.37 -32.25 9.52
N ALA A 112 -27.73 -31.09 9.56
CA ALA A 112 -27.44 -30.33 8.35
C ALA A 112 -26.33 -31.03 7.54
N ASP A 113 -26.56 -31.23 6.24
CA ASP A 113 -25.57 -31.74 5.31
C ASP A 113 -24.93 -30.57 4.57
N GLY A 114 -23.74 -30.16 5.02
CA GLY A 114 -22.98 -29.05 4.46
C GLY A 114 -22.72 -29.20 2.96
N PRO A 115 -22.05 -30.28 2.50
CA PRO A 115 -21.80 -30.53 1.08
C PRO A 115 -23.06 -30.48 0.22
N ARG A 116 -24.15 -31.12 0.65
CA ARG A 116 -25.41 -31.09 -0.09
C ARG A 116 -26.04 -29.70 -0.12
N ASN A 117 -26.02 -28.97 1.00
CA ASN A 117 -26.58 -27.62 1.07
C ASN A 117 -25.77 -26.64 0.21
N ARG A 118 -24.44 -26.77 0.14
CA ARG A 118 -23.61 -25.93 -0.76
C ARG A 118 -24.00 -26.08 -2.22
N ALA A 119 -24.37 -27.29 -2.67
CA ALA A 119 -24.83 -27.54 -4.03
C ALA A 119 -26.29 -27.09 -4.30
N ARG A 120 -27.03 -26.70 -3.27
CA ARG A 120 -28.43 -26.25 -3.40
C ARG A 120 -28.49 -24.97 -4.23
N ARG A 121 -29.31 -24.98 -5.28
CA ARG A 121 -29.58 -23.79 -6.08
C ARG A 121 -30.43 -22.81 -5.28
N VAL A 122 -30.11 -21.53 -5.44
CA VAL A 122 -30.85 -20.39 -4.91
C VAL A 122 -31.02 -19.37 -6.01
N SER A 123 -32.18 -18.75 -6.08
CA SER A 123 -32.50 -17.74 -7.06
C SER A 123 -33.09 -16.52 -6.39
N VAL A 124 -32.66 -15.33 -6.83
CA VAL A 124 -33.31 -14.06 -6.53
C VAL A 124 -34.09 -13.65 -7.78
N GLY A 125 -35.41 -13.50 -7.63
CA GLY A 125 -36.30 -13.14 -8.73
C GLY A 125 -36.12 -11.70 -9.19
N CYS A 126 -36.78 -11.33 -10.28
CA CYS A 126 -36.70 -9.99 -10.89
C CYS A 126 -37.21 -8.87 -9.98
N ASP A 127 -38.15 -9.19 -9.08
CA ASP A 127 -38.78 -8.23 -8.18
C ASP A 127 -37.84 -7.84 -7.02
N ASP A 128 -37.01 -8.78 -6.55
CA ASP A 128 -36.10 -8.61 -5.41
C ASP A 128 -34.62 -8.51 -5.82
N GLY A 129 -34.33 -8.68 -7.11
CA GLY A 129 -32.97 -8.69 -7.65
C GLY A 129 -32.43 -7.28 -7.90
N PRO A 130 -31.13 -7.18 -8.27
CA PRO A 130 -30.53 -5.90 -8.61
C PRO A 130 -31.28 -5.18 -9.74
N VAL A 131 -31.32 -3.85 -9.66
CA VAL A 131 -31.92 -3.00 -10.69
C VAL A 131 -30.85 -2.12 -11.32
N ILE A 132 -30.75 -2.18 -12.65
CA ILE A 132 -29.86 -1.31 -13.43
C ILE A 132 -30.70 -0.19 -14.02
N ALA A 133 -30.35 1.07 -13.73
CA ALA A 133 -30.97 2.24 -14.32
C ALA A 133 -29.98 2.96 -15.26
N ILE A 134 -30.37 3.12 -16.51
CA ILE A 134 -29.56 3.82 -17.53
C ILE A 134 -30.47 4.43 -18.61
N ALA A 135 -30.18 5.66 -19.01
CA ALA A 135 -30.94 6.41 -20.03
C ALA A 135 -32.48 6.42 -19.77
N GLY A 136 -32.88 6.53 -18.51
CA GLY A 136 -34.29 6.55 -18.09
C GLY A 136 -35.02 5.20 -18.13
N ARG A 137 -34.32 4.10 -18.45
CA ARG A 137 -34.85 2.73 -18.33
C ARG A 137 -34.38 2.07 -17.05
N PHE A 138 -35.26 1.27 -16.46
CA PHE A 138 -34.97 0.39 -15.34
C PHE A 138 -35.00 -1.05 -15.83
N VAL A 139 -33.88 -1.76 -15.66
CA VAL A 139 -33.71 -3.16 -16.05
C VAL A 139 -33.61 -3.97 -14.78
N HIS A 140 -34.68 -4.71 -14.50
CA HIS A 140 -34.70 -5.69 -13.42
C HIS A 140 -33.84 -6.89 -13.80
N THR A 141 -33.09 -7.40 -12.83
CA THR A 141 -32.22 -8.57 -13.02
C THR A 141 -32.59 -9.69 -12.06
N ARG A 142 -32.27 -10.92 -12.44
CA ARG A 142 -32.36 -12.12 -11.61
C ARG A 142 -30.97 -12.66 -11.36
N ILE A 143 -30.79 -13.34 -10.24
CA ILE A 143 -29.56 -14.07 -9.93
C ILE A 143 -29.93 -15.53 -9.75
N ASP A 144 -29.23 -16.43 -10.44
CA ASP A 144 -29.28 -17.86 -10.21
C ASP A 144 -27.91 -18.36 -9.81
N THR A 145 -27.80 -18.92 -8.61
CA THR A 145 -26.52 -19.38 -8.09
C THR A 145 -26.71 -20.55 -7.12
N THR A 146 -25.65 -20.90 -6.40
CA THR A 146 -25.67 -21.91 -5.35
C THR A 146 -25.33 -21.28 -4.00
N VAL A 147 -25.74 -21.93 -2.92
CA VAL A 147 -25.33 -21.50 -1.57
C VAL A 147 -23.80 -21.47 -1.43
N GLY A 148 -23.11 -22.43 -2.07
CA GLY A 148 -21.65 -22.50 -2.07
C GLY A 148 -21.01 -21.24 -2.64
N ALA A 149 -21.41 -20.83 -3.84
CA ALA A 149 -20.88 -19.63 -4.50
C ALA A 149 -21.11 -18.35 -3.67
N LEU A 150 -22.29 -18.22 -3.02
CA LEU A 150 -22.55 -17.10 -2.12
C LEU A 150 -21.66 -17.10 -0.88
N LEU A 151 -21.42 -18.28 -0.29
CA LEU A 151 -20.56 -18.42 0.90
C LEU A 151 -19.07 -18.19 0.57
N ASP A 152 -18.64 -18.53 -0.65
CA ASP A 152 -17.27 -18.33 -1.13
C ASP A 152 -17.01 -16.87 -1.58
N GLY A 153 -18.08 -16.07 -1.74
CA GLY A 153 -17.98 -14.70 -2.22
C GLY A 153 -17.69 -14.62 -3.72
N ASP A 154 -18.04 -15.65 -4.47
CA ASP A 154 -17.84 -15.68 -5.92
C ASP A 154 -18.68 -14.60 -6.62
N PRO A 155 -18.13 -13.91 -7.65
CA PRO A 155 -18.94 -13.06 -8.51
C PRO A 155 -20.06 -13.87 -9.17
N VAL A 156 -21.31 -13.45 -8.98
CA VAL A 156 -22.49 -14.08 -9.58
C VAL A 156 -23.10 -13.19 -10.65
N PRO A 157 -23.38 -13.70 -11.86
CA PRO A 157 -23.95 -12.89 -12.92
C PRO A 157 -25.39 -12.50 -12.59
N ALA A 158 -25.67 -11.20 -12.63
CA ALA A 158 -27.02 -10.66 -12.60
C ALA A 158 -27.55 -10.61 -14.04
N LEU A 159 -28.52 -11.48 -14.35
CA LEU A 159 -29.06 -11.61 -15.69
C LEU A 159 -30.28 -10.69 -15.87
N PRO A 160 -30.36 -9.89 -16.94
CA PRO A 160 -31.53 -9.06 -17.19
C PRO A 160 -32.76 -9.95 -17.40
N CYS A 161 -33.86 -9.61 -16.73
CA CYS A 161 -35.11 -10.34 -16.86
C CYS A 161 -35.82 -10.03 -18.18
N GLU A 162 -35.68 -8.80 -18.65
CA GLU A 162 -36.14 -8.37 -19.97
C GLU A 162 -34.98 -8.48 -20.97
N GLY A 163 -35.19 -9.20 -22.06
CA GLY A 163 -34.22 -9.28 -23.15
C GLY A 163 -34.27 -8.05 -24.06
N GLY A 164 -33.13 -7.72 -24.65
CA GLY A 164 -33.01 -6.70 -25.70
C GLY A 164 -32.00 -5.61 -25.35
N PRO A 165 -31.37 -5.00 -26.37
CA PRO A 165 -30.40 -3.95 -26.15
C PRO A 165 -31.07 -2.69 -25.58
N ILE A 166 -30.32 -1.95 -24.77
CA ILE A 166 -30.73 -0.64 -24.30
C ILE A 166 -30.29 0.40 -25.33
N ALA A 167 -31.24 1.10 -25.95
CA ALA A 167 -30.92 2.21 -26.84
C ALA A 167 -30.42 3.41 -26.01
N LEU A 168 -29.14 3.75 -26.17
CA LEU A 168 -28.53 4.89 -25.48
C LEU A 168 -28.52 6.12 -26.39
N PRO A 169 -29.08 7.26 -25.98
CA PRO A 169 -28.98 8.50 -26.73
C PRO A 169 -27.53 9.04 -26.67
N PRO A 170 -27.10 9.81 -27.69
CA PRO A 170 -25.78 10.44 -27.67
C PRO A 170 -25.67 11.44 -26.51
N GLY A 171 -24.48 11.56 -25.93
CA GLY A 171 -24.17 12.49 -24.85
C GLY A 171 -23.91 11.80 -23.50
N HIS A 172 -23.83 12.60 -22.44
CA HIS A 172 -23.58 12.09 -21.09
C HIS A 172 -24.79 11.32 -20.56
N GLN A 173 -24.57 10.07 -20.19
CA GLN A 173 -25.57 9.20 -19.56
C GLN A 173 -25.06 8.75 -18.19
N GLU A 174 -25.98 8.55 -17.26
CA GLU A 174 -25.70 7.98 -15.94
C GLU A 174 -26.10 6.49 -15.93
N LEU A 175 -25.19 5.65 -15.42
CA LEU A 175 -25.45 4.24 -15.12
C LEU A 175 -25.49 4.09 -13.61
N LEU A 176 -26.65 3.71 -13.08
CA LEU A 176 -26.85 3.42 -11.67
C LEU A 176 -27.21 1.94 -11.50
N ILE A 177 -26.54 1.26 -10.58
CA ILE A 177 -26.84 -0.14 -10.26
C ILE A 177 -27.19 -0.20 -8.78
N SER A 178 -28.39 -0.70 -8.48
CA SER A 178 -28.91 -0.89 -7.13
C SER A 178 -28.92 -2.38 -6.80
N PRO A 179 -27.90 -2.92 -6.11
CA PRO A 179 -27.73 -4.36 -5.88
C PRO A 179 -28.59 -4.95 -4.74
N GLY A 180 -29.24 -4.12 -3.93
CA GLY A 180 -29.91 -4.56 -2.69
C GLY A 180 -28.95 -4.66 -1.50
N ALA A 181 -29.42 -5.21 -0.39
CA ALA A 181 -28.65 -5.29 0.86
C ALA A 181 -27.71 -6.52 0.92
N GLN A 182 -28.00 -7.54 0.12
CA GLN A 182 -27.33 -8.84 0.14
C GLN A 182 -26.16 -8.92 -0.84
N PHE A 183 -26.02 -7.95 -1.75
CA PHE A 183 -25.04 -7.97 -2.83
C PHE A 183 -24.29 -6.64 -2.95
N VAL A 184 -23.12 -6.72 -3.57
CA VAL A 184 -22.34 -5.57 -4.00
C VAL A 184 -22.04 -5.69 -5.49
N VAL A 185 -21.79 -4.57 -6.16
CA VAL A 185 -21.43 -4.56 -7.57
C VAL A 185 -19.93 -4.79 -7.72
N ASP A 186 -19.56 -5.93 -8.32
CA ASP A 186 -18.16 -6.26 -8.66
C ASP A 186 -17.73 -5.57 -9.96
N GLY A 187 -18.56 -5.66 -11.00
CA GLY A 187 -18.32 -5.04 -12.29
C GLY A 187 -19.59 -4.94 -13.12
N ALA A 188 -19.55 -4.08 -14.13
CA ALA A 188 -20.62 -3.94 -15.12
C ALA A 188 -19.99 -3.86 -16.52
N GLU A 189 -20.55 -4.61 -17.45
CA GLU A 189 -20.10 -4.65 -18.83
C GLU A 189 -21.22 -4.17 -19.75
N LEU A 190 -20.94 -3.14 -20.56
CA LEU A 190 -21.85 -2.61 -21.57
C LEU A 190 -21.28 -2.91 -22.95
N THR A 191 -21.83 -3.91 -23.64
CA THR A 191 -21.37 -4.33 -24.96
C THR A 191 -22.26 -3.77 -26.06
N ALA A 192 -21.65 -3.10 -27.04
CA ALA A 192 -22.35 -2.57 -28.23
C ALA A 192 -22.31 -3.54 -29.43
N SER A 193 -21.46 -4.55 -29.37
CA SER A 193 -21.24 -5.54 -30.43
C SER A 193 -20.81 -6.86 -29.80
N ALA A 194 -21.03 -7.98 -30.51
CA ALA A 194 -20.56 -9.27 -30.05
C ALA A 194 -19.04 -9.24 -29.77
N ASP A 195 -18.66 -9.96 -28.72
CA ASP A 195 -17.34 -9.97 -28.12
C ASP A 195 -16.23 -10.10 -29.18
N SER A 196 -15.26 -9.18 -29.17
CA SER A 196 -14.13 -9.25 -30.09
C SER A 196 -13.13 -10.26 -29.54
N PRO A 197 -12.84 -11.36 -30.26
CA PRO A 197 -11.95 -12.39 -29.75
C PRO A 197 -10.56 -11.81 -29.47
N SER A 198 -9.96 -12.22 -28.35
CA SER A 198 -8.59 -11.86 -28.01
C SER A 198 -7.62 -12.24 -29.13
N ALA A 199 -6.70 -11.34 -29.44
CA ALA A 199 -5.76 -11.53 -30.53
C ALA A 199 -4.80 -12.70 -30.21
N ALA A 200 -4.78 -13.71 -31.08
CA ALA A 200 -3.82 -14.81 -30.97
C ALA A 200 -2.38 -14.30 -31.09
N THR A 201 -1.53 -14.68 -30.15
CA THR A 201 -0.10 -14.34 -30.18
C THR A 201 0.69 -15.47 -30.82
N VAL A 202 1.69 -15.12 -31.63
CA VAL A 202 2.59 -16.07 -32.27
C VAL A 202 4.02 -15.71 -31.85
N PRO A 203 4.79 -16.65 -31.27
CA PRO A 203 6.19 -16.41 -30.94
C PRO A 203 7.00 -16.01 -32.17
N ALA A 204 7.73 -14.90 -32.06
CA ALA A 204 8.62 -14.45 -33.12
C ALA A 204 10.03 -15.04 -32.91
N PRO A 205 10.64 -15.68 -33.93
CA PRO A 205 11.99 -16.23 -33.79
C PRO A 205 13.02 -15.14 -33.44
N VAL A 206 13.71 -15.31 -32.32
CA VAL A 206 14.79 -14.42 -31.88
C VAL A 206 16.09 -14.82 -32.56
N LEU A 207 16.74 -13.87 -33.21
CA LEU A 207 18.03 -14.09 -33.88
C LEU A 207 19.20 -13.67 -32.99
N ALA A 208 19.04 -12.56 -32.27
CA ALA A 208 20.02 -12.07 -31.31
C ALA A 208 19.33 -11.26 -30.23
N TRP A 209 19.77 -11.40 -28.98
CA TRP A 209 19.22 -10.65 -27.86
C TRP A 209 20.35 -10.10 -26.99
N GLY A 210 20.42 -8.77 -26.88
CA GLY A 210 21.42 -8.08 -26.09
C GLY A 210 20.88 -6.78 -25.49
N GLU A 211 21.68 -6.16 -24.62
CA GLU A 211 21.29 -4.98 -23.84
C GLU A 211 21.09 -3.71 -24.70
N GLY A 212 21.90 -3.54 -25.75
CA GLY A 212 21.83 -2.36 -26.64
C GLY A 212 21.36 -2.65 -28.06
N ARG A 213 21.24 -3.93 -28.42
CA ARG A 213 20.83 -4.38 -29.76
C ARG A 213 20.13 -5.74 -29.67
N ARG A 214 18.97 -5.86 -30.31
CA ARG A 214 18.19 -7.09 -30.42
C ARG A 214 17.76 -7.29 -31.87
N GLN A 215 17.58 -8.53 -32.28
CA GLN A 215 17.15 -8.90 -33.63
C GLN A 215 16.13 -10.02 -33.55
N VAL A 216 15.00 -9.80 -34.22
CA VAL A 216 13.88 -10.74 -34.27
C VAL A 216 13.46 -10.91 -35.73
N ARG A 217 13.09 -12.11 -36.14
CA ARG A 217 12.53 -12.36 -37.48
C ARG A 217 11.02 -12.21 -37.45
N ALA A 218 10.49 -11.27 -38.22
CA ALA A 218 9.08 -11.18 -38.51
C ALA A 218 8.73 -12.14 -39.65
N PRO A 219 7.78 -13.08 -39.47
CA PRO A 219 7.28 -13.91 -40.57
C PRO A 219 6.51 -13.09 -41.61
N ALA A 220 6.41 -13.60 -42.83
CA ALA A 220 5.61 -12.98 -43.88
C ALA A 220 4.13 -12.87 -43.47
N SER A 221 3.49 -11.78 -43.87
CA SER A 221 2.10 -11.48 -43.54
C SER A 221 1.45 -10.60 -44.58
N ALA A 222 0.27 -10.99 -45.05
CA ALA A 222 -0.57 -10.13 -45.90
C ALA A 222 -1.22 -8.97 -45.14
N ARG A 223 -1.12 -8.94 -43.80
CA ARG A 223 -1.71 -7.92 -42.92
C ARG A 223 -0.66 -7.32 -41.97
N PRO A 224 -0.80 -6.06 -41.54
CA PRO A 224 0.02 -5.49 -40.48
C PRO A 224 -0.04 -6.34 -39.20
N ARG A 225 1.07 -6.44 -38.48
CA ARG A 225 1.20 -7.15 -37.20
C ARG A 225 1.79 -6.24 -36.14
N LEU A 226 1.70 -6.66 -34.88
CA LEU A 226 2.41 -6.05 -33.78
C LEU A 226 3.56 -6.96 -33.35
N LEU A 227 4.78 -6.43 -33.33
CA LEU A 227 5.88 -7.02 -32.59
C LEU A 227 5.73 -6.58 -31.14
N VAL A 228 5.60 -7.55 -30.21
CA VAL A 228 5.41 -7.28 -28.79
C VAL A 228 6.61 -7.81 -28.01
N ILE A 229 7.13 -6.99 -27.10
CA ILE A 229 8.12 -7.37 -26.10
C ILE A 229 7.49 -7.10 -24.72
N PRO A 230 7.32 -8.12 -23.86
CA PRO A 230 6.69 -7.96 -22.55
C PRO A 230 7.62 -7.29 -21.51
N GLU A 231 8.22 -6.17 -21.91
CA GLU A 231 9.03 -5.28 -21.10
C GLU A 231 8.37 -3.89 -21.08
N SER A 232 8.63 -3.11 -20.04
CA SER A 232 8.10 -1.74 -19.93
C SER A 232 8.50 -0.89 -21.13
N ILE A 233 7.54 -0.12 -21.66
CA ILE A 233 7.77 0.79 -22.77
C ILE A 233 8.92 1.76 -22.46
N ASN A 234 9.89 1.83 -23.36
CA ASN A 234 11.03 2.73 -23.23
C ASN A 234 11.32 3.40 -24.58
N PRO A 235 11.26 4.74 -24.67
CA PRO A 235 11.47 5.48 -25.92
C PRO A 235 12.91 5.38 -26.45
N GLY A 236 13.87 4.92 -25.64
CA GLY A 236 15.25 4.70 -26.06
C GLY A 236 15.43 3.54 -27.05
N TRP A 237 14.49 2.59 -27.08
CA TRP A 237 14.48 1.49 -28.05
C TRP A 237 13.85 1.92 -29.37
N VAL A 238 14.59 1.74 -30.46
CA VAL A 238 14.14 2.03 -31.83
C VAL A 238 14.20 0.75 -32.66
N ALA A 239 13.06 0.34 -33.21
CA ALA A 239 12.97 -0.79 -34.12
C ALA A 239 13.03 -0.33 -35.59
N ARG A 240 13.77 -1.06 -36.43
CA ARG A 240 13.88 -0.85 -37.87
C ARG A 240 13.74 -2.17 -38.64
N THR A 241 13.16 -2.12 -39.83
CA THR A 241 13.11 -3.25 -40.77
C THR A 241 14.50 -3.54 -41.37
N GLY A 242 14.62 -4.66 -42.10
CA GLY A 242 15.83 -4.99 -42.86
C GLY A 242 16.19 -3.95 -43.93
N THR A 243 15.20 -3.17 -44.42
CA THR A 243 15.42 -2.04 -45.34
C THR A 243 15.82 -0.74 -44.63
N GLY A 244 15.86 -0.73 -43.30
CA GLY A 244 16.20 0.44 -42.49
C GLY A 244 15.02 1.35 -42.12
N ALA A 245 13.80 1.03 -42.57
CA ALA A 245 12.60 1.79 -42.24
C ALA A 245 12.27 1.71 -40.73
N ARG A 246 12.04 2.85 -40.08
CA ARG A 246 11.70 2.93 -38.66
C ARG A 246 10.26 2.48 -38.42
N LEU A 247 10.06 1.61 -37.45
CA LEU A 247 8.73 1.14 -37.05
C LEU A 247 8.08 2.09 -36.03
N THR A 248 6.76 2.24 -36.12
CA THR A 248 5.97 3.06 -35.19
C THR A 248 5.81 2.34 -33.85
N PRO A 249 6.24 2.94 -32.73
CA PRO A 249 6.06 2.34 -31.40
C PRO A 249 4.61 2.43 -30.95
N VAL A 250 4.15 1.42 -30.21
CA VAL A 250 2.81 1.32 -29.62
C VAL A 250 2.94 0.74 -28.22
N ALA A 251 2.18 1.28 -27.27
CA ALA A 251 2.02 0.68 -25.95
C ALA A 251 1.03 -0.49 -26.04
N VAL A 252 1.53 -1.71 -25.85
CA VAL A 252 0.71 -2.92 -25.89
C VAL A 252 0.23 -3.24 -24.47
N ASN A 253 -1.04 -3.60 -24.31
CA ASN A 253 -1.63 -3.89 -22.99
C ASN A 253 -1.46 -2.76 -21.95
N GLY A 254 -1.32 -1.51 -22.41
CA GLY A 254 -1.16 -0.34 -21.55
C GLY A 254 0.25 -0.09 -20.99
N TRP A 255 1.18 -1.04 -21.05
CA TRP A 255 2.52 -0.89 -20.45
C TRP A 255 3.67 -1.53 -21.23
N GLN A 256 3.39 -2.51 -22.09
CA GLN A 256 4.39 -3.28 -22.80
C GLN A 256 4.91 -2.52 -24.02
N GLN A 257 6.15 -2.82 -24.38
CA GLN A 257 6.77 -2.30 -25.58
C GLN A 257 6.28 -3.03 -26.83
N GLY A 258 5.88 -2.29 -27.86
CA GLY A 258 5.57 -2.86 -29.16
C GLY A 258 5.82 -1.94 -30.33
N TRP A 259 5.82 -2.52 -31.53
CA TRP A 259 5.93 -1.79 -32.79
C TRP A 259 5.02 -2.37 -33.86
N VAL A 260 4.46 -1.48 -34.70
CA VAL A 260 3.69 -1.88 -35.88
C VAL A 260 4.64 -2.38 -36.96
N VAL A 261 4.46 -3.63 -37.37
CA VAL A 261 5.16 -4.28 -38.48
C VAL A 261 4.22 -4.26 -39.70
N PRO A 262 4.57 -3.57 -40.80
CA PRO A 262 3.75 -3.54 -42.00
C PRO A 262 3.52 -4.94 -42.60
N ALA A 263 2.46 -5.07 -43.41
CA ALA A 263 2.29 -6.24 -44.26
C ALA A 263 3.47 -6.35 -45.24
N GLY A 264 3.90 -7.57 -45.53
CA GLY A 264 5.03 -7.84 -46.42
C GLY A 264 5.66 -9.20 -46.18
N ASP A 265 6.81 -9.41 -46.82
CA ASP A 265 7.59 -10.63 -46.72
C ASP A 265 8.27 -10.79 -45.35
N ALA A 266 8.78 -11.99 -45.10
CA ALA A 266 9.54 -12.26 -43.90
C ALA A 266 10.81 -11.38 -43.86
N GLY A 267 11.08 -10.75 -42.73
CA GLY A 267 12.19 -9.82 -42.59
C GLY A 267 12.76 -9.76 -41.18
N THR A 268 14.03 -9.36 -41.07
CA THR A 268 14.66 -9.12 -39.77
C THR A 268 14.30 -7.73 -39.28
N ILE A 269 13.77 -7.64 -38.06
CA ILE A 269 13.58 -6.40 -37.32
C ILE A 269 14.75 -6.24 -36.35
N THR A 270 15.48 -5.14 -36.48
CA THR A 270 16.57 -4.81 -35.58
C THR A 270 16.12 -3.72 -34.61
N LEU A 271 16.25 -3.99 -33.32
CA LEU A 271 16.00 -3.05 -32.23
C LEU A 271 17.34 -2.56 -31.70
N THR A 272 17.45 -1.25 -31.52
CA THR A 272 18.67 -0.61 -31.00
C THR A 272 18.33 0.38 -29.91
N PHE A 273 19.08 0.36 -28.82
CA PHE A 273 19.01 1.40 -27.80
C PHE A 273 19.91 2.58 -28.20
N ALA A 274 19.30 3.66 -28.68
CA ALA A 274 20.01 4.71 -29.42
C ALA A 274 21.13 5.40 -28.62
N SER A 275 20.94 5.58 -27.31
CA SER A 275 21.89 6.29 -26.44
C SER A 275 22.98 5.39 -25.84
N ASN A 276 22.94 4.07 -26.05
CA ASN A 276 23.88 3.14 -25.40
C ASN A 276 25.35 3.41 -25.79
N GLY A 277 25.60 3.75 -27.06
CA GLY A 277 26.95 4.03 -27.55
C GLY A 277 27.58 5.26 -26.89
N LEU A 278 26.84 6.38 -26.86
CA LEU A 278 27.28 7.62 -26.22
C LEU A 278 27.48 7.43 -24.71
N TYR A 279 26.57 6.70 -24.06
CA TYR A 279 26.68 6.37 -22.64
C TYR A 279 27.96 5.60 -22.33
N ARG A 280 28.25 4.51 -23.06
CA ARG A 280 29.45 3.70 -22.85
C ARG A 280 30.73 4.46 -23.16
N ALA A 281 30.73 5.30 -24.20
CA ALA A 281 31.87 6.15 -24.52
C ALA A 281 32.15 7.18 -23.41
N GLY A 282 31.10 7.86 -22.92
CA GLY A 282 31.23 8.82 -21.81
C GLY A 282 31.77 8.17 -20.54
N LEU A 283 31.29 6.97 -20.20
CA LEU A 283 31.79 6.21 -19.05
C LEU A 283 33.27 5.83 -19.21
N ALA A 284 33.67 5.35 -20.39
CA ALA A 284 35.05 4.98 -20.66
C ALA A 284 36.00 6.20 -20.61
N VAL A 285 35.60 7.32 -21.22
CA VAL A 285 36.36 8.57 -21.19
C VAL A 285 36.49 9.10 -19.77
N GLY A 286 35.38 9.16 -19.02
CA GLY A 286 35.39 9.62 -17.62
C GLY A 286 36.32 8.79 -16.74
N LEU A 287 36.31 7.46 -16.89
CA LEU A 287 37.20 6.56 -16.15
C LEU A 287 38.67 6.76 -16.57
N ALA A 288 38.95 6.95 -17.86
CA ALA A 288 40.29 7.19 -18.39
C ALA A 288 40.90 8.53 -17.92
N LEU A 289 40.08 9.50 -17.52
CA LEU A 289 40.54 10.77 -16.96
C LEU A 289 41.00 10.67 -15.50
N LEU A 290 40.60 9.64 -14.75
CA LEU A 290 40.98 9.48 -13.34
C LEU A 290 42.50 9.24 -13.15
N PRO A 291 43.18 8.36 -13.92
CA PRO A 291 44.63 8.24 -13.86
C PRO A 291 45.37 9.53 -14.21
N LEU A 292 44.87 10.30 -15.19
CA LEU A 292 45.44 11.60 -15.54
C LEU A 292 45.30 12.59 -14.37
N LEU A 293 44.13 12.65 -13.75
CA LEU A 293 43.90 13.47 -12.56
C LEU A 293 44.84 13.08 -11.41
N ALA A 294 44.98 11.77 -11.14
CA ALA A 294 45.90 11.26 -10.14
C ALA A 294 47.35 11.64 -10.46
N ALA A 295 47.78 11.46 -11.71
CA ALA A 295 49.11 11.86 -12.16
C ALA A 295 49.36 13.36 -11.96
N LEU A 296 48.41 14.23 -12.34
CA LEU A 296 48.51 15.67 -12.14
C LEU A 296 48.58 16.05 -10.65
N ALA A 297 47.80 15.37 -9.80
CA ALA A 297 47.81 15.58 -8.35
C ALA A 297 49.17 15.20 -7.73
N PHE A 298 49.74 14.04 -8.10
CA PHE A 298 51.04 13.58 -7.60
C PHE A 298 52.25 14.24 -8.28
N TRP A 299 52.07 14.83 -9.46
CA TRP A 299 53.14 15.52 -10.17
C TRP A 299 53.49 16.86 -9.51
N ARG A 300 52.47 17.58 -9.01
CA ARG A 300 52.65 18.89 -8.37
C ARG A 300 53.16 18.80 -6.93
N THR A 301 52.98 17.67 -6.24
CA THR A 301 53.58 17.46 -4.91
C THR A 301 55.09 17.21 -4.97
N ARG A 302 55.61 16.66 -6.07
CA ARG A 302 57.06 16.45 -6.28
C ARG A 302 57.83 17.72 -6.69
N ARG A 303 57.13 18.76 -7.15
CA ARG A 303 57.74 20.02 -7.62
C ARG A 303 57.74 21.15 -6.57
N ARG A 304 57.23 20.90 -5.36
CA ARG A 304 57.38 21.85 -4.25
C ARG A 304 58.74 21.64 -3.58
N GLY A 305 59.77 22.17 -4.23
CA GLY A 305 60.97 22.65 -3.54
C GLY A 305 60.85 24.17 -3.44
N ASP A 306 60.84 24.68 -2.21
CA ASP A 306 61.26 26.03 -1.78
C ASP A 306 60.57 27.31 -2.30
N ASP A 307 59.42 27.24 -2.97
CA ASP A 307 58.57 28.43 -3.11
C ASP A 307 57.57 28.52 -1.95
N GLU A 308 57.96 29.21 -0.87
CA GLU A 308 57.04 29.71 0.16
C GLU A 308 56.12 30.80 -0.45
N GLU A 309 55.15 30.38 -1.27
CA GLU A 309 54.04 31.25 -1.63
C GLU A 309 53.33 31.68 -0.34
N PRO A 310 53.11 32.99 -0.12
CA PRO A 310 52.43 33.46 1.08
C PRO A 310 51.06 32.78 1.17
N PRO A 311 50.64 32.30 2.36
CA PRO A 311 49.38 31.63 2.52
C PRO A 311 48.26 32.53 2.00
N ALA A 312 47.33 31.95 1.23
CA ALA A 312 46.18 32.65 0.71
C ALA A 312 45.49 33.39 1.86
N ARG A 313 45.56 34.72 1.85
CA ARG A 313 44.99 35.53 2.93
C ARG A 313 43.47 35.56 2.75
N PRO A 314 42.68 35.18 3.77
CA PRO A 314 41.24 35.34 3.70
C PRO A 314 40.92 36.83 3.49
N ARG A 315 39.91 37.12 2.67
CA ARG A 315 39.46 38.50 2.45
C ARG A 315 39.13 39.15 3.79
N VAL A 316 39.64 40.37 3.98
CA VAL A 316 39.38 41.14 5.21
C VAL A 316 37.88 41.32 5.36
N SER A 317 37.36 40.90 6.51
CA SER A 317 35.95 41.08 6.84
C SER A 317 35.65 42.59 6.93
N GLY A 318 34.44 42.98 6.54
CA GLY A 318 34.06 44.38 6.35
C GLY A 318 32.58 44.51 5.97
N ILE A 319 32.17 45.64 5.40
CA ILE A 319 30.75 45.90 5.10
C ILE A 319 30.12 44.84 4.19
N TRP A 320 30.88 44.29 3.25
CA TRP A 320 30.43 43.20 2.38
C TRP A 320 30.18 41.89 3.13
N ALA A 321 30.93 41.61 4.20
CA ALA A 321 30.66 40.45 5.06
C ALA A 321 29.37 40.65 5.86
N ALA A 322 29.08 41.88 6.32
CA ALA A 322 27.82 42.20 6.96
C ALA A 322 26.63 42.02 5.99
N ILE A 323 26.77 42.48 4.73
CA ILE A 323 25.76 42.29 3.68
C ILE A 323 25.56 40.80 3.38
N ALA A 324 26.64 40.03 3.25
CA ALA A 324 26.56 38.58 2.99
C ALA A 324 25.89 37.84 4.16
N VAL A 325 26.19 38.19 5.41
CA VAL A 325 25.59 37.59 6.60
C VAL A 325 24.10 37.95 6.72
N LEU A 326 23.73 39.21 6.43
CA LEU A 326 22.32 39.63 6.34
C LEU A 326 21.55 38.91 5.22
N GLY A 327 22.18 38.77 4.05
CA GLY A 327 21.63 38.01 2.93
C GLY A 327 21.44 36.54 3.26
N ALA A 328 22.42 35.91 3.93
CA ALA A 328 22.32 34.53 4.41
C ALA A 328 21.17 34.38 5.42
N GLY A 329 21.02 35.31 6.36
CA GLY A 329 19.87 35.35 7.27
C GLY A 329 18.54 35.44 6.51
N GLY A 330 18.47 36.29 5.49
CA GLY A 330 17.30 36.41 4.62
C GLY A 330 16.97 35.15 3.82
N VAL A 331 17.98 34.44 3.31
CA VAL A 331 17.78 33.14 2.63
C VAL A 331 17.30 32.07 3.61
N VAL A 332 17.81 32.06 4.85
CA VAL A 332 17.47 31.05 5.86
C VAL A 332 16.06 31.24 6.44
N ALA A 333 15.63 32.48 6.70
CA ALA A 333 14.37 32.73 7.41
C ALA A 333 13.58 33.96 6.90
N GLY A 334 13.81 34.38 5.67
CA GLY A 334 13.10 35.52 5.07
C GLY A 334 13.32 36.82 5.83
N ALA A 335 12.29 37.65 5.91
CA ALA A 335 12.36 38.95 6.60
C ALA A 335 12.74 38.81 8.08
N ALA A 336 12.25 37.78 8.78
CA ALA A 336 12.59 37.52 10.17
C ALA A 336 14.09 37.24 10.34
N GLY A 337 14.68 36.49 9.41
CA GLY A 337 16.12 36.24 9.38
C GLY A 337 16.94 37.53 9.20
N VAL A 338 16.54 38.41 8.27
CA VAL A 338 17.20 39.73 8.09
C VAL A 338 17.14 40.56 9.37
N VAL A 339 15.97 40.61 10.03
CA VAL A 339 15.77 41.37 11.26
C VAL A 339 16.63 40.83 12.41
N VAL A 340 16.60 39.52 12.66
CA VAL A 340 17.35 38.89 13.76
C VAL A 340 18.87 39.02 13.52
N THR A 341 19.33 38.81 12.28
CA THR A 341 20.74 38.97 11.92
C THR A 341 21.19 40.43 12.01
N GLY A 342 20.36 41.38 11.57
CA GLY A 342 20.61 42.82 11.73
C GLY A 342 20.68 43.24 13.19
N ALA A 343 19.77 42.73 14.03
CA ALA A 343 19.79 42.93 15.47
C ALA A 343 21.06 42.36 16.11
N ALA A 344 21.51 41.16 15.70
CA ALA A 344 22.75 40.56 16.18
C ALA A 344 23.99 41.38 15.78
N LEU A 345 24.05 41.88 14.55
CA LEU A 345 25.13 42.77 14.08
C LEU A 345 25.13 44.11 14.84
N GLY A 346 23.97 44.72 15.03
CA GLY A 346 23.81 45.95 15.81
C GLY A 346 24.18 45.78 17.28
N LEU A 347 23.73 44.68 17.90
CA LEU A 347 24.08 44.32 19.27
C LEU A 347 25.58 44.09 19.43
N ARG A 348 26.22 43.42 18.45
CA ARG A 348 27.67 43.21 18.42
C ARG A 348 28.44 44.53 18.29
N TYR A 349 27.91 45.47 17.51
CA TYR A 349 28.48 46.82 17.34
C TYR A 349 28.32 47.68 18.60
N ALA A 350 27.21 47.56 19.33
CA ALA A 350 26.95 48.30 20.56
C ALA A 350 27.75 47.76 21.76
N LEU A 351 27.83 46.43 21.92
CA LEU A 351 28.46 45.76 23.06
C LEU A 351 29.96 45.45 22.87
N ARG A 352 30.65 46.27 22.07
CA ARG A 352 32.07 46.11 21.70
C ARG A 352 32.92 45.59 22.87
N GLY A 353 33.46 44.37 22.72
CA GLY A 353 34.40 43.75 23.68
C GLY A 353 33.81 42.66 24.59
N ARG A 354 32.47 42.47 24.62
CA ARG A 354 31.84 41.45 25.49
C ARG A 354 31.56 40.14 24.76
N TYR A 355 32.60 39.34 24.48
CA TYR A 355 32.47 38.03 23.81
C TYR A 355 31.50 37.05 24.52
N ARG A 356 31.30 37.23 25.84
CA ARG A 356 30.38 36.41 26.65
C ARG A 356 28.93 36.50 26.18
N THR A 357 28.46 37.63 25.65
CA THR A 357 27.08 37.77 25.18
C THR A 357 26.85 37.03 23.88
N THR A 358 27.81 37.06 22.96
CA THR A 358 27.77 36.28 21.72
C THR A 358 27.77 34.78 22.01
N VAL A 359 28.64 34.31 22.91
CA VAL A 359 28.70 32.90 23.33
C VAL A 359 27.39 32.48 24.01
N ALA A 360 26.83 33.31 24.88
CA ALA A 360 25.55 33.03 25.56
C ALA A 360 24.37 32.96 24.57
N LEU A 361 24.31 33.86 23.59
CA LEU A 361 23.24 33.86 22.59
C LEU A 361 23.39 32.70 21.58
N SER A 362 24.62 32.39 21.16
CA SER A 362 24.89 31.28 20.26
C SER A 362 24.59 29.92 20.91
N ALA A 363 25.18 29.64 22.08
CA ALA A 363 24.95 28.37 22.75
C ALA A 363 23.54 28.30 23.35
N GLY A 364 23.10 29.35 24.03
CA GLY A 364 21.81 29.40 24.72
C GLY A 364 20.61 29.27 23.77
N GLY A 365 20.65 29.90 22.60
CA GLY A 365 19.59 29.78 21.60
C GLY A 365 19.37 28.32 21.15
N LEU A 366 20.43 27.61 20.78
CA LEU A 366 20.33 26.21 20.35
C LEU A 366 19.99 25.26 21.50
N ILE A 367 20.54 25.49 22.70
CA ILE A 367 20.23 24.66 23.88
C ILE A 367 18.74 24.78 24.26
N LEU A 368 18.19 26.00 24.28
CA LEU A 368 16.78 26.22 24.60
C LEU A 368 15.87 25.67 23.50
N ALA A 369 16.21 25.88 22.22
CA ALA A 369 15.48 25.29 21.11
C ALA A 369 15.46 23.75 21.18
N GLY A 370 16.61 23.14 21.46
CA GLY A 370 16.75 21.69 21.64
C GLY A 370 15.97 21.16 22.85
N ALA A 371 15.98 21.87 23.98
CA ALA A 371 15.22 21.49 25.17
C ALA A 371 13.70 21.46 24.91
N VAL A 372 13.18 22.43 24.15
CA VAL A 372 11.76 22.43 23.74
C VAL A 372 11.48 21.30 22.74
N LEU A 373 12.37 21.09 21.76
CA LEU A 373 12.23 20.04 20.75
C LEU A 373 12.26 18.62 21.35
N SER A 374 13.04 18.40 22.41
CA SER A 374 13.09 17.12 23.12
C SER A 374 11.78 16.76 23.82
N ARG A 375 10.94 17.74 24.17
CA ARG A 375 9.58 17.49 24.72
C ARG A 375 8.54 17.21 23.63
N HIS A 376 8.75 17.76 22.44
CA HIS A 376 7.84 17.62 21.30
C HIS A 376 8.60 17.24 20.02
N PRO A 377 9.24 16.05 19.99
CA PRO A 377 10.07 15.61 18.88
C PRO A 377 9.23 15.26 17.65
N TRP A 378 9.90 14.95 16.53
CA TRP A 378 9.22 14.50 15.32
C TRP A 378 8.38 13.24 15.62
N ARG A 379 7.08 13.27 15.27
CA ARG A 379 6.04 12.27 15.62
C ARG A 379 5.59 12.25 17.09
N SER A 380 5.82 13.30 17.86
CA SER A 380 5.12 13.47 19.14
C SER A 380 3.61 13.48 18.94
N VAL A 381 2.89 12.90 19.92
CA VAL A 381 1.42 12.84 19.92
C VAL A 381 0.83 14.25 20.03
N ASP A 382 1.47 15.13 20.80
CA ASP A 382 1.05 16.52 21.03
C ASP A 382 1.49 17.49 19.92
N GLY A 383 2.00 16.98 18.80
CA GLY A 383 2.45 17.77 17.66
C GLY A 383 3.91 18.23 17.74
N TYR A 384 4.52 18.42 16.57
CA TYR A 384 5.95 18.70 16.41
C TYR A 384 6.31 20.16 16.69
N ALA A 385 7.16 20.43 17.68
CA ALA A 385 7.54 21.79 18.05
C ALA A 385 8.53 22.47 17.09
N GLY A 386 9.08 21.75 16.11
CA GLY A 386 10.00 22.36 15.15
C GLY A 386 9.36 23.45 14.28
N HIS A 387 8.04 23.48 14.12
CA HIS A 387 7.35 24.57 13.43
C HIS A 387 7.03 25.77 14.33
N TRP A 388 7.29 25.68 15.65
CA TRP A 388 6.91 26.75 16.57
C TRP A 388 7.84 27.95 16.39
N ALA A 389 7.24 29.14 16.29
CA ALA A 389 7.95 30.39 16.06
C ALA A 389 9.06 30.65 17.09
N ILE A 390 8.83 30.26 18.35
CA ILE A 390 9.84 30.45 19.41
C ILE A 390 11.04 29.52 19.27
N VAL A 391 10.84 28.27 18.82
CA VAL A 391 11.94 27.32 18.58
C VAL A 391 12.78 27.77 17.39
N GLN A 392 12.10 28.20 16.31
CA GLN A 392 12.74 28.79 15.13
C GLN A 392 13.50 30.07 15.47
N LEU A 393 12.91 30.98 16.25
CA LEU A 393 13.56 32.22 16.68
C LEU A 393 14.81 31.96 17.52
N LEU A 394 14.76 31.01 18.47
CA LEU A 394 15.91 30.65 19.32
C LEU A 394 17.06 30.06 18.48
N ALA A 395 16.75 29.20 17.51
CA ALA A 395 17.74 28.68 16.56
C ALA A 395 18.33 29.80 15.69
N LEU A 396 17.51 30.74 15.22
CA LEU A 396 17.95 31.88 14.42
C LEU A 396 18.82 32.86 15.21
N ILE A 397 18.50 33.13 16.47
CA ILE A 397 19.33 33.95 17.36
C ILE A 397 20.72 33.32 17.50
N SER A 398 20.78 32.00 17.61
CA SER A 398 22.05 31.29 17.73
C SER A 398 22.93 31.43 16.47
N LEU A 399 22.35 31.16 15.30
CA LEU A 399 23.02 31.31 14.02
C LEU A 399 23.42 32.76 13.73
N ALA A 400 22.53 33.71 14.03
CA ALA A 400 22.78 35.14 13.85
C ALA A 400 23.90 35.65 14.75
N ALA A 401 23.93 35.25 16.02
CA ALA A 401 25.00 35.62 16.96
C ALA A 401 26.35 35.06 16.51
N LEU A 402 26.40 33.79 16.06
CA LEU A 402 27.61 33.17 15.53
C LEU A 402 28.08 33.86 14.24
N ALA A 403 27.19 34.10 13.28
CA ALA A 403 27.52 34.75 12.01
C ALA A 403 27.96 36.21 12.19
N ALA A 404 27.32 36.95 13.11
CA ALA A 404 27.73 38.31 13.46
C ALA A 404 29.12 38.34 14.15
N SER A 405 29.54 37.25 14.81
CA SER A 405 30.81 37.19 15.53
C SER A 405 32.05 37.24 14.63
N VAL A 406 31.91 36.78 13.38
CA VAL A 406 32.99 36.72 12.36
C VAL A 406 33.02 37.96 11.46
N VAL A 407 32.09 38.90 11.65
CA VAL A 407 32.09 40.19 10.95
C VAL A 407 32.98 41.18 11.70
N THR A 408 34.14 41.53 11.15
CA THR A 408 35.02 42.57 11.69
C THR A 408 34.90 43.80 10.81
N VAL A 409 34.52 44.96 11.37
CA VAL A 409 34.52 46.23 10.64
C VAL A 409 35.77 46.98 11.08
N ALA A 410 36.73 47.16 10.17
CA ALA A 410 37.96 47.87 10.46
C ALA A 410 37.68 49.33 10.89
N ARG A 411 38.36 49.78 11.95
CA ARG A 411 38.36 51.20 12.36
C ARG A 411 38.95 52.05 11.23
N ARG A 412 38.30 53.15 10.86
CA ARG A 412 39.05 54.34 10.44
C ARG A 412 39.80 54.83 11.69
N ARG A 413 41.13 54.88 11.62
CA ARG A 413 41.95 55.62 12.58
C ARG A 413 41.74 57.09 12.23
N ASP A 414 41.20 57.87 13.17
CA ASP A 414 41.29 59.33 13.13
C ASP A 414 42.71 59.76 13.51
#